data_AF-A0A2D6G2K2-F1
#
_entry.id   AF-A0A2D6G2K2-F1
#
_cell.length_a   1.000
_cell.length_b   1.000
_cell.length_c   1.000
_cell.angle_alpha   90.00
_cell.angle_beta   90.00
_cell.angle_gamma   90.00
#
_symmetry.space_group_name_H-M   'P 1'
#
loop_
_entity.id
_entity.type
_entity.pdbx_description
1 polymer ?
#
loop_
_entity_poly.entity_id
_entity_poly.type
_entity_poly.pdbx_seq_one_letter_code
_entity_poly.pdbx_strand_id
1 'polypeptide(L)'
;MKTLWWFLYGAALGVGGTLLIERSTGSAWYAWPVLVLGLGLGTLAVHHYFASRVEQESKAARVGLLLFGLPAAALLGISGWLFA
;
A
#
# COMPACT_ATOMS: atom_id res chain seq x y z
N MET A 1 13.41 -15.73 8.57
CA MET A 1 13.11 -14.36 9.06
C MET A 1 12.33 -13.51 8.06
N LYS A 2 12.70 -13.43 6.78
CA LYS A 2 11.98 -12.61 5.77
C LYS A 2 10.48 -12.97 5.63
N THR A 3 10.13 -14.25 5.68
CA THR A 3 8.75 -14.73 5.48
C THR A 3 7.79 -14.34 6.59
N LEU A 4 8.27 -14.30 7.85
CA LEU A 4 7.45 -13.94 9.00
C LEU A 4 7.03 -12.46 8.95
N TRP A 5 7.93 -11.56 8.57
CA TRP A 5 7.61 -10.13 8.44
C TRP A 5 6.60 -9.85 7.34
N TRP A 6 6.69 -10.55 6.20
CA TRP A 6 5.68 -10.46 5.13
C TRP A 6 4.32 -11.02 5.56
N PHE A 7 4.32 -12.12 6.31
CA PHE A 7 3.09 -12.67 6.88
C PHE A 7 2.44 -11.69 7.88
N LEU A 8 3.23 -11.13 8.81
CA LEU A 8 2.75 -10.14 9.77
C LEU A 8 2.25 -8.87 9.09
N TYR A 9 2.90 -8.43 8.01
CA TYR A 9 2.46 -7.30 7.20
C TYR A 9 1.12 -7.59 6.53
N GLY A 10 0.96 -8.74 5.88
CA GLY A 10 -0.30 -9.17 5.29
C GLY A 10 -1.42 -9.32 6.32
N ALA A 11 -1.12 -9.86 7.49
CA ALA A 11 -2.07 -9.99 8.60
C ALA A 11 -2.51 -8.62 9.14
N ALA A 12 -1.58 -7.68 9.30
CA ALA A 12 -1.87 -6.31 9.72
C ALA A 12 -2.73 -5.57 8.68
N LEU A 13 -2.44 -5.73 7.39
CA LEU A 13 -3.28 -5.19 6.32
C LEU A 13 -4.68 -5.80 6.32
N GLY A 14 -4.78 -7.12 6.50
CA GLY A 14 -6.05 -7.84 6.54
C GLY A 14 -6.94 -7.40 7.70
N VAL A 15 -6.41 -7.47 8.94
CA VAL A 15 -7.13 -7.07 10.16
C VAL A 15 -7.45 -5.57 10.15
N GLY A 16 -6.49 -4.73 9.75
CA GLY A 16 -6.72 -3.30 9.60
C GLY A 16 -7.83 -3.00 8.60
N GLY A 17 -7.82 -3.68 7.45
CA GLY A 17 -8.85 -3.55 6.42
C GLY A 17 -10.25 -3.90 6.92
N THR A 18 -10.42 -5.03 7.62
CA THR A 18 -11.74 -5.42 8.17
C THR A 18 -12.26 -4.44 9.20
N LEU A 19 -11.40 -3.98 10.13
CA LEU A 19 -11.80 -3.00 11.15
C LEU A 19 -12.21 -1.65 10.54
N LEU A 20 -11.55 -1.26 9.45
CA LEU A 20 -11.88 -0.05 8.69
C LEU A 20 -13.20 -0.17 7.94
N ILE A 21 -13.51 -1.33 7.37
CA ILE A 21 -14.79 -1.60 6.69
C ILE A 21 -15.96 -1.50 7.68
N GLU A 22 -15.84 -2.10 8.87
CA GLU A 22 -16.89 -2.04 9.91
C GLU A 22 -17.18 -0.61 10.38
N ARG A 23 -16.16 0.27 10.35
CA ARG A 23 -16.31 1.69 10.69
C ARG A 23 -16.90 2.54 9.57
N SER A 24 -16.96 2.03 8.34
CA SER A 24 -17.22 2.81 7.12
C SER A 24 -18.69 2.80 6.66
N THR A 25 -19.64 2.31 7.45
CA THR A 25 -21.03 2.07 7.03
C THR A 25 -21.88 3.34 6.77
N GLY A 26 -21.26 4.52 6.62
CA GLY A 26 -21.91 5.82 6.36
C GLY A 26 -21.60 6.41 4.97
N SER A 27 -21.78 7.73 4.81
CA SER A 27 -21.62 8.47 3.54
C SER A 27 -20.20 8.41 2.93
N ALA A 28 -19.21 7.93 3.68
CA ALA A 28 -17.81 7.79 3.26
C ALA A 28 -17.39 6.32 3.04
N TRP A 29 -18.30 5.47 2.55
CA TRP A 29 -18.00 4.06 2.26
C TRP A 29 -16.81 3.85 1.30
N TYR A 30 -16.48 4.86 0.49
CA TYR A 30 -15.36 4.85 -0.44
C TYR A 30 -14.01 5.18 0.21
N ALA A 31 -13.95 5.48 1.51
CA ALA A 31 -12.69 5.80 2.17
C ALA A 31 -11.78 4.56 2.33
N TRP A 32 -12.36 3.39 2.65
CA TRP A 32 -11.55 2.18 2.85
C TRP A 32 -10.98 1.60 1.54
N PRO A 33 -11.67 1.60 0.37
CA PRO A 33 -11.06 1.15 -0.88
C PRO A 33 -9.89 2.05 -1.30
N VAL A 34 -9.96 3.36 -1.06
CA VAL A 34 -8.86 4.30 -1.32
C VAL A 34 -7.64 3.93 -0.48
N LEU A 35 -7.84 3.63 0.81
CA LEU A 35 -6.77 3.15 1.68
C LEU A 35 -6.15 1.86 1.17
N VAL A 36 -6.98 0.86 0.85
CA VAL A 36 -6.53 -0.45 0.37
C VAL A 36 -5.74 -0.33 -0.94
N LEU A 37 -6.20 0.48 -1.88
CA LEU A 37 -5.48 0.75 -3.13
C LEU A 37 -4.14 1.42 -2.88
N GLY A 38 -4.08 2.42 -1.99
CA GLY A 38 -2.83 3.07 -1.59
C GLY A 38 -1.83 2.09 -0.97
N LEU A 39 -2.29 1.24 -0.05
CA LEU A 39 -1.46 0.21 0.60
C LEU A 39 -1.00 -0.86 -0.40
N GLY A 40 -1.87 -1.29 -1.32
CA GLY A 40 -1.55 -2.25 -2.37
C GLY A 40 -0.48 -1.73 -3.33
N LEU A 41 -0.64 -0.50 -3.84
CA LEU A 41 0.35 0.15 -4.69
C LEU A 41 1.67 0.40 -3.96
N GLY A 42 1.62 0.78 -2.67
CA GLY A 42 2.80 0.95 -1.84
C GLY A 42 3.57 -0.36 -1.67
N THR A 43 2.86 -1.47 -1.43
CA THR A 43 3.44 -2.81 -1.35
C THR A 43 4.10 -3.20 -2.67
N LEU A 44 3.41 -2.97 -3.79
CA LEU A 44 3.93 -3.26 -5.12
C LEU A 44 5.18 -2.43 -5.43
N ALA A 45 5.21 -1.15 -5.07
CA ALA A 45 6.36 -0.28 -5.23
C ALA A 45 7.59 -0.81 -4.47
N VAL A 46 7.39 -1.22 -3.21
CA VAL A 46 8.45 -1.78 -2.37
C VAL A 46 8.98 -3.09 -2.94
N HIS A 47 8.09 -4.02 -3.31
CA HIS A 47 8.49 -5.29 -3.93
C HIS A 47 9.25 -5.08 -5.23
N HIS A 48 8.72 -4.24 -6.12
CA HIS A 48 9.35 -3.96 -7.41
C HIS A 48 10.72 -3.32 -7.22
N TYR A 49 10.85 -2.34 -6.32
CA TYR A 49 12.13 -1.69 -6.03
C TYR A 49 13.19 -2.70 -5.58
N PHE A 50 12.87 -3.55 -4.60
CA PHE A 50 13.84 -4.51 -4.08
C PHE A 50 14.17 -5.60 -5.09
N ALA A 51 13.20 -6.09 -5.86
CA ALA A 51 13.43 -7.06 -6.94
C ALA A 51 14.39 -6.49 -7.99
N SER A 52 14.11 -5.29 -8.51
CA SER A 52 14.97 -4.63 -9.50
C SER A 52 16.37 -4.34 -8.97
N ARG A 53 16.54 -4.04 -7.67
CA ARG A 53 17.87 -3.81 -7.07
C ARG A 53 18.67 -5.11 -6.95
N VAL A 54 18.03 -6.25 -6.70
CA VAL A 54 18.69 -7.58 -6.72
C VAL A 54 19.17 -7.91 -8.14
N GLU A 55 18.40 -7.52 -9.16
CA GLU A 55 18.75 -7.68 -10.57
C GLU A 55 19.72 -6.60 -11.09
N GLN A 56 20.22 -5.71 -10.22
CA GLN A 56 21.09 -4.56 -10.56
C GLN A 56 20.48 -3.53 -11.54
N GLU A 57 19.18 -3.64 -11.82
CA GLU A 57 18.41 -2.76 -12.71
C GLU A 57 17.98 -1.47 -12.00
N SER A 58 18.95 -0.59 -11.76
CA SER A 58 18.73 0.66 -11.01
C SER A 58 17.76 1.63 -11.70
N LYS A 59 17.61 1.56 -13.02
CA LYS A 59 16.62 2.36 -13.76
C LYS A 59 15.21 1.84 -13.50
N ALA A 60 14.99 0.53 -13.62
CA ALA A 60 13.69 -0.09 -13.35
C ALA A 60 13.23 0.18 -11.92
N ALA A 61 14.13 0.08 -10.94
CA ALA A 61 13.84 0.38 -9.53
C ALA A 61 13.26 1.80 -9.34
N ARG A 62 13.86 2.81 -9.97
CA ARG A 62 13.39 4.21 -9.87
C ARG A 62 12.09 4.44 -10.63
N VAL A 63 11.95 3.84 -11.82
CA VAL A 63 10.72 3.93 -12.62
C VAL A 63 9.55 3.29 -11.87
N GLY A 64 9.75 2.13 -11.24
CA GLY A 64 8.72 1.48 -10.42
C GLY A 64 8.33 2.29 -9.19
N LEU A 65 9.28 2.97 -8.54
CA LEU A 65 8.96 3.92 -7.46
C LEU A 65 8.09 5.09 -7.94
N LEU A 66 8.37 5.64 -9.13
CA LEU A 66 7.55 6.70 -9.71
C LEU A 66 6.16 6.20 -10.11
N LEU A 67 6.09 5.02 -10.74
CA LEU A 67 4.85 4.48 -11.30
C LEU A 67 3.90 3.94 -10.23
N PHE A 68 4.43 3.31 -9.18
CA PHE A 68 3.62 2.70 -8.12
C PHE A 68 3.70 3.48 -6.81
N GLY A 69 4.88 3.96 -6.44
CA GLY A 69 5.11 4.65 -5.16
C GLY A 69 4.51 6.06 -5.11
N LEU A 70 4.60 6.83 -6.21
CA LEU A 70 4.01 8.17 -6.23
C LEU A 70 2.47 8.13 -6.13
N PRO A 71 1.75 7.29 -6.92
CA PRO A 71 0.30 7.14 -6.74
C PRO A 71 -0.07 6.54 -5.37
N ALA A 72 0.74 5.62 -4.84
CA ALA A 72 0.52 5.09 -3.49
C ALA A 72 0.57 6.19 -2.44
N ALA A 73 1.61 7.04 -2.46
CA ALA A 73 1.75 8.14 -1.52
C ALA A 73 0.58 9.14 -1.61
N ALA A 74 0.13 9.46 -2.83
CA ALA A 74 -1.03 10.31 -3.04
C ALA A 74 -2.31 9.71 -2.46
N LEU A 75 -2.60 8.44 -2.75
CA LEU A 75 -3.80 7.75 -2.26
C LEU A 75 -3.78 7.58 -0.73
N LEU A 76 -2.61 7.29 -0.14
CA LEU A 76 -2.47 7.21 1.32
C LEU A 76 -2.65 8.58 1.98
N GLY A 77 -2.14 9.65 1.37
CA GLY A 77 -2.37 11.02 1.84
C GLY A 77 -3.85 11.42 1.78
N ILE A 78 -4.52 11.14 0.66
CA ILE A 78 -5.97 11.36 0.51
C ILE A 78 -6.74 10.52 1.53
N SER A 79 -6.37 9.26 1.70
CA SER A 79 -7.01 8.38 2.68
C SER A 79 -6.85 8.92 4.10
N GLY A 80 -5.68 9.41 4.48
CA GLY A 80 -5.47 10.05 5.78
C GLY A 80 -6.41 11.24 6.00
N TRP A 81 -6.68 12.03 4.96
CA TRP A 81 -7.66 13.12 5.03
C TRP A 81 -9.10 12.62 5.13
N LEU A 82 -9.46 11.52 4.46
CA LEU A 82 -10.81 10.94 4.51
C LEU A 82 -11.16 10.29 5.86
N PHE A 83 -10.15 9.93 6.66
CA PHE A 83 -10.31 9.32 7.98
C PHE A 83 -9.98 10.26 9.16
N ALA A 84 -9.59 11.51 8.89
CA ALA A 84 -9.33 12.56 9.90
C ALA A 84 -10.63 13.21 10.39
#